data_AF-A0A534IIH7-F1
#
_entry.id   AF-A0A534IIH7-F1
#
_cell.length_a   1.000
_cell.length_b   1.000
_cell.length_c   1.000
_cell.angle_alpha   90.00
_cell.angle_beta   90.00
_cell.angle_gamma   90.00
#
_symmetry.space_group_name_H-M   'P 1'
#
loop_
_entity.id
_entity.type
_entity.pdbx_description
1 polymer ?
#
loop_
_entity_poly.entity_id
_entity_poly.type
_entity_poly.pdbx_seq_one_letter_code
_entity_poly.pdbx_strand_id
1 'polypeptide(L)'
;MPKSDVNDVRLVRELARSSPGVFREVTVREKAELANRMAYDYYCKLTTLIASLKNRQVAFLKEFGRELPELTAILRALETEKKKATKCFDVYRQAAKGLGIRGVGPRLLGGILLIARPARFHSMSAYLAYCGLKEVSIRSGKYSRSIRTLYHQLSTSVIMQGGRRILSALRSNQGRLEVEIPGRSSQQA
;
A
#
# COMPACT_ATOMS: atom_id res chain seq x y z
N MET A 1 -2.66 20.19 32.34
CA MET A 1 -1.48 19.31 32.09
C MET A 1 -0.65 19.91 30.97
N PRO A 2 0.69 19.85 31.03
CA PRO A 2 1.54 20.24 29.90
C PRO A 2 1.34 19.28 28.73
N LYS A 3 1.42 19.79 27.49
CA LYS A 3 1.20 19.00 26.28
C LYS A 3 2.34 17.99 26.09
N SER A 4 2.00 16.70 26.00
CA SER A 4 2.93 15.60 25.70
C SER A 4 2.16 14.38 25.22
N ASP A 5 2.80 13.51 24.42
CA ASP A 5 2.17 12.28 23.91
C ASP A 5 1.63 11.39 25.05
N VAL A 6 2.36 11.35 26.18
CA VAL A 6 1.97 10.57 27.37
C VAL A 6 0.70 11.13 28.01
N ASN A 7 0.60 12.46 28.12
CA ASN A 7 -0.58 13.12 28.69
C ASN A 7 -1.77 13.04 27.74
N ASP A 8 -1.55 13.13 26.43
CA ASP A 8 -2.58 12.99 25.40
C ASP A 8 -3.18 11.58 25.43
N VAL A 9 -2.34 10.54 25.52
CA VAL A 9 -2.80 9.14 25.67
C VAL A 9 -3.59 8.95 26.98
N ARG A 10 -3.15 9.57 28.06
CA ARG A 10 -3.85 9.49 29.35
C ARG A 10 -5.23 10.15 29.29
N LEU A 11 -5.34 11.32 28.67
CA LEU A 11 -6.61 12.02 28.43
C LEU A 11 -7.58 11.19 27.58
N VAL A 12 -7.09 10.58 26.49
CA VAL A 12 -7.93 9.71 25.65
C VAL A 12 -8.42 8.49 26.41
N ARG A 13 -7.57 7.91 27.28
CA ARG A 13 -7.96 6.77 28.14
C ARG A 13 -9.01 7.15 29.20
N GLU A 14 -8.85 8.31 29.84
CA GLU A 14 -9.83 8.82 30.79
C GLU A 14 -11.17 9.10 30.08
N LEU A 15 -11.13 9.72 28.90
CA LEU A 15 -12.31 9.98 28.07
C LEU A 15 -13.01 8.67 27.63
N ALA A 16 -12.24 7.65 27.26
CA ALA A 16 -12.80 6.33 26.89
C ALA A 16 -13.49 5.63 28.06
N ARG A 17 -13.03 5.87 29.30
CA ARG A 17 -13.65 5.33 30.52
C ARG A 17 -14.89 6.12 30.94
N SER A 18 -14.81 7.45 30.90
CA SER A 18 -15.89 8.33 31.36
C SER A 18 -17.01 8.49 30.34
N SER A 19 -16.74 8.27 29.05
CA SER A 19 -17.71 8.47 27.97
C SER A 19 -17.49 7.48 26.82
N PRO A 20 -17.76 6.18 27.04
CA PRO A 20 -17.53 5.13 26.04
C PRO A 20 -18.32 5.36 24.75
N GLY A 21 -19.50 5.99 24.82
CA GLY A 21 -20.35 6.30 23.66
C GLY A 21 -19.73 7.31 22.66
N VAL A 22 -18.66 8.02 23.04
CA VAL A 22 -17.90 8.89 22.12
C VAL A 22 -17.01 8.06 21.18
N PHE A 23 -16.67 6.84 21.58
CA PHE A 23 -15.79 5.95 20.83
C PHE A 23 -16.62 4.92 20.09
N ARG A 24 -16.47 4.88 18.77
CA ARG A 24 -17.04 3.81 17.97
C ARG A 24 -16.28 2.50 18.22
N GLU A 25 -16.98 1.44 18.59
CA GLU A 25 -16.41 0.10 18.61
C GLU A 25 -16.02 -0.34 17.19
N VAL A 26 -14.78 -0.80 17.06
CA VAL A 26 -14.22 -1.28 15.81
C VAL A 26 -14.27 -2.79 15.81
N THR A 27 -14.88 -3.37 14.77
CA THR A 27 -14.99 -4.84 14.65
C THR A 27 -13.60 -5.47 14.53
N VAL A 28 -13.49 -6.78 14.84
CA VAL A 28 -12.22 -7.53 14.70
C VAL A 28 -11.67 -7.42 13.27
N ARG A 29 -12.55 -7.46 12.27
CA ARG A 29 -12.19 -7.29 10.86
C ARG A 29 -11.63 -5.90 10.57
N GLU A 30 -12.30 -4.84 11.04
CA GLU A 30 -11.83 -3.47 10.83
C GLU A 30 -10.51 -3.20 11.56
N LYS A 31 -10.28 -3.80 12.73
CA LYS A 31 -8.99 -3.75 13.44
C LYS A 31 -7.88 -4.39 12.60
N ALA A 32 -8.13 -5.56 12.01
CA ALA A 32 -7.16 -6.23 11.13
C ALA A 32 -6.88 -5.41 9.86
N GLU A 33 -7.91 -4.83 9.23
CA GLU A 33 -7.75 -3.94 8.07
C GLU A 33 -6.95 -2.67 8.40
N LEU A 34 -7.16 -2.09 9.59
CA LEU A 34 -6.41 -0.93 10.07
C LEU A 34 -4.94 -1.29 10.33
N ALA A 35 -4.67 -2.42 10.98
CA ALA A 35 -3.31 -2.90 11.22
C ALA A 35 -2.56 -3.14 9.91
N ASN A 36 -3.20 -3.78 8.93
CA ASN A 36 -2.62 -4.01 7.61
C ASN A 36 -2.33 -2.68 6.88
N ARG A 37 -3.21 -1.68 7.01
CA ARG A 37 -2.97 -0.35 6.46
C ARG A 37 -1.77 0.34 7.11
N MET A 38 -1.70 0.32 8.44
CA MET A 38 -0.56 0.90 9.18
C MET A 38 0.76 0.23 8.79
N ALA A 39 0.76 -1.10 8.64
CA ALA A 39 1.92 -1.84 8.19
C ALA A 39 2.32 -1.48 6.75
N TYR A 40 1.35 -1.26 5.85
CA TYR A 40 1.61 -0.77 4.49
C TYR A 40 2.23 0.63 4.48
N ASP A 41 1.66 1.56 5.25
CA ASP A 41 2.17 2.93 5.34
C ASP A 41 3.58 2.95 5.94
N TYR A 42 3.85 2.12 6.95
CA TYR A 42 5.18 1.93 7.52
C TYR A 42 6.18 1.38 6.49
N TYR A 43 5.79 0.36 5.73
CA TYR A 43 6.59 -0.17 4.62
C TYR A 43 6.94 0.91 3.57
N CYS A 44 5.98 1.75 3.20
CA CYS A 44 6.21 2.86 2.26
C CYS A 44 7.20 3.88 2.83
N LYS A 45 7.06 4.26 4.10
CA LYS A 45 8.00 5.16 4.78
C LYS A 45 9.42 4.59 4.80
N LEU A 46 9.57 3.32 5.18
CA LEU A 46 10.87 2.63 5.17
C LEU A 46 11.49 2.60 3.78
N THR A 47 10.69 2.32 2.75
CA THR A 47 11.18 2.28 1.36
C THR A 47 11.72 3.64 0.91
N THR A 48 10.99 4.73 1.19
CA THR A 48 11.43 6.09 0.86
C THR A 48 12.67 6.49 1.66
N LEU A 49 12.70 6.20 2.97
CA LEU A 49 13.84 6.50 3.83
C LEU A 49 15.10 5.77 3.36
N ILE A 50 15.01 4.47 3.10
CA ILE A 50 16.14 3.66 2.61
C ILE A 50 16.66 4.20 1.28
N ALA A 51 15.80 4.52 0.32
CA ALA A 51 16.22 5.09 -0.96
C ALA A 51 16.94 6.44 -0.76
N SER A 52 16.39 7.29 0.11
CA SER A 52 16.97 8.59 0.44
C SER A 52 18.34 8.46 1.11
N LEU A 53 18.51 7.50 2.03
CA LEU A 53 19.78 7.23 2.71
C LEU A 53 20.82 6.61 1.77
N LYS A 54 20.43 5.69 0.88
CA LYS A 54 21.34 5.14 -0.14
C LYS A 54 21.86 6.23 -1.09
N ASN A 55 21.00 7.15 -1.51
CA ASN A 55 21.43 8.28 -2.34
C ASN A 55 22.43 9.17 -1.61
N ARG A 56 22.21 9.43 -0.30
CA ARG A 56 23.16 10.19 0.53
C ARG A 56 24.48 9.44 0.73
N GLN A 57 24.44 8.13 0.91
CA GLN A 57 25.65 7.30 1.01
C GLN A 57 26.51 7.40 -0.25
N VAL A 58 25.88 7.31 -1.43
CA VAL A 58 26.56 7.47 -2.72
C VAL A 58 27.14 8.89 -2.87
N ALA A 59 26.36 9.92 -2.53
CA ALA A 59 26.83 11.30 -2.57
C ALA A 59 28.05 11.53 -1.64
N PHE A 60 27.97 11.02 -0.41
CA PHE A 60 29.07 11.11 0.56
C PHE A 60 30.33 10.41 0.07
N LEU A 61 30.20 9.18 -0.46
CA LEU A 61 31.33 8.44 -1.01
C LEU A 61 32.00 9.21 -2.15
N LYS A 62 31.20 9.87 -3.01
CA LYS A 62 31.71 10.70 -4.11
C LYS A 62 32.44 11.95 -3.62
N GLU A 63 31.95 12.58 -2.57
CA GLU A 63 32.49 13.84 -2.04
C GLU A 63 33.75 13.62 -1.19
N PHE A 64 33.77 12.57 -0.37
CA PHE A 64 34.83 12.36 0.63
C PHE A 64 35.70 11.12 0.37
N GLY A 65 35.42 10.35 -0.69
CA GLY A 65 36.23 9.18 -1.08
C GLY A 65 36.23 8.02 -0.09
N ARG A 66 35.33 8.02 0.90
CA ARG A 66 35.22 6.98 1.93
C ARG A 66 33.78 6.62 2.25
N GLU A 67 33.57 5.41 2.73
CA GLU A 67 32.25 4.95 3.21
C GLU A 67 31.98 5.42 4.65
N LEU A 68 30.69 5.48 5.05
CA LEU A 68 30.26 5.56 6.45
C LEU A 68 29.79 4.18 6.93
N PRO A 69 30.58 3.47 7.75
CA PRO A 69 30.17 2.19 8.33
C PRO A 69 28.87 2.28 9.15
N GLU A 70 28.66 3.38 9.87
CA GLU A 70 27.47 3.60 10.70
C GLU A 70 26.21 3.69 9.84
N LEU A 71 26.28 4.41 8.72
CA LEU A 71 25.16 4.53 7.78
C LEU A 71 24.86 3.18 7.12
N THR A 72 25.89 2.40 6.81
CA THR A 72 25.72 1.02 6.31
C THR A 72 25.00 0.13 7.32
N ALA A 73 25.37 0.20 8.60
CA ALA A 73 24.70 -0.55 9.67
C ALA A 73 23.23 -0.14 9.82
N ILE A 74 22.94 1.17 9.81
CA ILE A 74 21.57 1.70 9.85
C ILE A 74 20.75 1.19 8.65
N LEU A 75 21.31 1.26 7.45
CA LEU A 75 20.64 0.77 6.23
C LEU A 75 20.30 -0.73 6.33
N ARG A 76 21.20 -1.56 6.87
CA ARG A 76 20.95 -2.99 7.10
C ARG A 76 19.81 -3.22 8.10
N ALA A 77 19.78 -2.47 9.19
CA ALA A 77 18.70 -2.53 10.17
C ALA A 77 17.35 -2.14 9.54
N LEU A 78 17.30 -1.05 8.78
CA LEU A 78 16.09 -0.59 8.10
C LEU A 78 15.59 -1.58 7.04
N GLU A 79 16.48 -2.20 6.26
CA GLU A 79 16.08 -3.25 5.30
C GLU A 79 15.52 -4.49 6.02
N THR A 80 16.03 -4.81 7.22
CA THR A 80 15.50 -5.89 8.06
C THR A 80 14.09 -5.57 8.56
N GLU A 81 13.88 -4.36 9.07
CA GLU A 81 12.54 -3.88 9.47
C GLU A 81 11.57 -3.84 8.28
N LYS A 82 12.03 -3.42 7.11
CA LYS A 82 11.23 -3.42 5.89
C LYS A 82 10.78 -4.84 5.50
N LYS A 83 11.67 -5.83 5.62
CA LYS A 83 11.32 -7.25 5.42
C LYS A 83 10.26 -7.73 6.42
N LYS A 84 10.36 -7.33 7.69
CA LYS A 84 9.31 -7.64 8.68
C LYS A 84 7.97 -7.04 8.27
N ALA A 85 7.97 -5.77 7.85
CA ALA A 85 6.75 -5.11 7.38
C ALA A 85 6.14 -5.81 6.16
N THR A 86 6.93 -6.42 5.27
CA THR A 86 6.36 -7.14 4.11
C THR A 86 5.55 -8.39 4.47
N LYS A 87 5.74 -8.98 5.65
CA LYS A 87 4.99 -10.18 6.07
C LYS A 87 3.49 -9.93 6.15
N CYS A 88 3.05 -8.71 6.45
CA CYS A 88 1.62 -8.38 6.50
C CYS A 88 0.93 -8.53 5.13
N PHE A 89 1.69 -8.54 4.02
CA PHE A 89 1.13 -8.71 2.68
C PHE A 89 0.95 -10.18 2.29
N ASP A 90 1.44 -11.14 3.07
CA ASP A 90 1.35 -12.56 2.73
C ASP A 90 -0.09 -13.06 2.63
N VAL A 91 -1.02 -12.41 3.32
CA VAL A 91 -2.47 -12.66 3.19
C VAL A 91 -2.98 -12.47 1.75
N TYR A 92 -2.31 -11.62 0.96
CA TYR A 92 -2.65 -11.37 -0.46
C TYR A 92 -1.91 -12.29 -1.42
N ARG A 93 -1.07 -13.21 -0.94
CA ARG A 93 -0.22 -14.04 -1.80
C ARG A 93 -1.05 -14.94 -2.71
N GLN A 94 -2.06 -15.62 -2.18
CA GLN A 94 -2.90 -16.51 -2.98
C GLN A 94 -3.75 -15.73 -3.98
N ALA A 95 -4.35 -14.61 -3.55
CA ALA A 95 -5.10 -13.73 -4.45
C ALA A 95 -4.23 -13.19 -5.58
N ALA A 96 -2.99 -12.76 -5.30
CA ALA A 96 -2.05 -12.29 -6.31
C ALA A 96 -1.68 -13.39 -7.31
N LYS A 97 -1.47 -14.63 -6.85
CA LYS A 97 -1.24 -15.79 -7.71
C LYS A 97 -2.46 -16.10 -8.59
N GLY A 98 -3.66 -16.07 -8.01
CA GLY A 98 -4.92 -16.34 -8.71
C GLY A 98 -5.22 -15.36 -9.84
N LEU A 99 -4.78 -14.09 -9.72
CA LEU A 99 -4.87 -13.12 -10.81
C LEU A 99 -4.04 -13.52 -12.05
N GLY A 100 -2.99 -14.32 -11.88
CA GLY A 100 -2.14 -14.79 -12.98
C GLY A 100 -1.36 -13.68 -13.70
N ILE A 101 -1.39 -12.43 -13.20
CA ILE A 101 -0.72 -11.30 -13.82
C ILE A 101 0.74 -11.28 -13.39
N ARG A 102 1.64 -11.60 -14.33
CA ARG A 102 3.09 -11.44 -14.13
C ARG A 102 3.41 -9.99 -13.78
N GLY A 103 4.22 -9.80 -12.74
CA GLY A 103 4.56 -8.49 -12.17
C GLY A 103 3.68 -8.07 -11.00
N VAL A 104 2.56 -8.75 -10.73
CA VAL A 104 1.66 -8.39 -9.62
C VAL A 104 1.91 -9.29 -8.43
N GLY A 105 2.76 -8.83 -7.52
CA GLY A 105 3.02 -9.51 -6.25
C GLY A 105 2.02 -9.15 -5.13
N PRO A 106 2.06 -9.89 -4.01
CA PRO A 106 1.20 -9.65 -2.84
C PRO A 106 1.27 -8.20 -2.31
N ARG A 107 2.45 -7.58 -2.37
CA ARG A 107 2.65 -6.17 -1.97
C ARG A 107 1.85 -5.20 -2.83
N LEU A 108 1.91 -5.35 -4.16
CA LEU A 108 1.22 -4.46 -5.10
C LEU A 108 -0.29 -4.61 -4.96
N LEU A 109 -0.76 -5.86 -4.90
CA LEU A 109 -2.17 -6.17 -4.68
C LEU A 109 -2.65 -5.63 -3.33
N GLY A 110 -1.90 -5.88 -2.26
CA GLY A 110 -2.18 -5.36 -0.93
C GLY A 110 -2.25 -3.84 -0.91
N GLY A 111 -1.33 -3.13 -1.57
CA GLY A 111 -1.38 -1.68 -1.69
C GLY A 111 -2.65 -1.17 -2.39
N ILE A 112 -3.07 -1.83 -3.47
CA ILE A 112 -4.29 -1.44 -4.19
C ILE A 112 -5.51 -1.67 -3.31
N LEU A 113 -5.62 -2.83 -2.68
CA LEU A 113 -6.77 -3.19 -1.86
C LEU A 113 -6.85 -2.40 -0.55
N LEU A 114 -5.71 -2.13 0.10
CA LEU A 114 -5.66 -1.43 1.39
C LEU A 114 -5.70 0.08 1.27
N ILE A 115 -5.04 0.64 0.25
CA ILE A 115 -4.89 2.09 0.10
C ILE A 115 -5.83 2.63 -0.97
N ALA A 116 -5.81 2.07 -2.18
CA ALA A 116 -6.62 2.59 -3.27
C ALA A 116 -8.11 2.22 -3.15
N ARG A 117 -8.43 1.11 -2.49
CA ARG A 117 -9.80 0.66 -2.13
C ARG A 117 -10.82 0.86 -3.28
N PRO A 118 -10.65 0.17 -4.43
CA PRO A 118 -11.51 0.36 -5.60
C PRO A 118 -13.01 0.26 -5.28
N ALA A 119 -13.39 -0.66 -4.37
CA ALA A 119 -14.77 -0.88 -3.94
C ALA A 119 -15.45 0.32 -3.29
N ARG A 120 -14.70 1.37 -2.88
CA ARG A 120 -15.27 2.61 -2.32
C ARG A 120 -15.75 3.60 -3.37
N PHE A 121 -15.46 3.37 -4.64
CA PHE A 121 -15.79 4.29 -5.71
C PHE A 121 -17.10 3.87 -6.38
N HIS A 122 -18.00 4.82 -6.56
CA HIS A 122 -19.30 4.61 -7.22
C HIS A 122 -19.17 4.31 -8.73
N SER A 123 -17.99 4.52 -9.33
CA SER A 123 -17.74 4.21 -10.73
C SER A 123 -16.25 4.01 -11.01
N MET A 124 -15.95 3.22 -12.05
CA MET A 124 -14.59 3.04 -12.55
C MET A 124 -13.98 4.38 -13.00
N SER A 125 -14.80 5.25 -13.61
CA SER A 125 -14.40 6.59 -14.05
C SER A 125 -13.84 7.43 -12.90
N ALA A 126 -14.55 7.48 -11.77
CA ALA A 126 -14.13 8.21 -10.58
C ALA A 126 -12.87 7.61 -9.95
N TYR A 127 -12.78 6.27 -9.92
CA TYR A 127 -11.59 5.58 -9.45
C TYR A 127 -10.34 5.92 -10.27
N LEU A 128 -10.43 5.84 -11.59
CA LEU A 128 -9.30 6.16 -12.49
C LEU A 128 -8.87 7.63 -12.37
N ALA A 129 -9.81 8.56 -12.18
CA ALA A 129 -9.50 9.96 -11.89
C ALA A 129 -8.72 10.09 -10.56
N TYR A 130 -9.20 9.44 -9.50
CA TYR A 130 -8.54 9.45 -8.20
C TYR A 130 -7.12 8.85 -8.22
N CYS A 131 -6.90 7.80 -9.03
CA CYS A 131 -5.60 7.19 -9.27
C CYS A 131 -4.66 8.07 -10.12
N GLY A 132 -5.15 9.15 -10.72
CA GLY A 132 -4.37 10.01 -11.60
C GLY A 132 -4.12 9.39 -12.97
N LEU A 133 -5.00 8.50 -13.42
CA LEU A 133 -4.92 7.78 -14.71
C LEU A 133 -5.76 8.46 -15.81
N LYS A 134 -6.44 9.57 -15.50
CA LYS A 134 -7.18 10.38 -16.47
C LYS A 134 -6.51 11.72 -16.68
N GLU A 135 -6.32 12.15 -17.92
CA GLU A 135 -5.67 13.43 -18.24
C GLU A 135 -6.23 14.61 -17.45
N VAL A 136 -7.56 14.71 -17.33
CA VAL A 136 -8.23 15.79 -16.59
C VAL A 136 -7.79 15.85 -15.12
N SER A 137 -7.59 14.70 -14.47
CA SER A 137 -7.07 14.62 -13.10
C SER A 137 -5.59 15.01 -13.01
N ILE A 138 -4.80 14.67 -14.04
CA ILE A 138 -3.38 15.02 -14.12
C ILE A 138 -3.22 16.53 -14.26
N ARG A 139 -3.95 17.15 -15.21
CA ARG A 139 -3.91 18.60 -15.47
C ARG A 139 -4.36 19.41 -14.26
N SER A 140 -5.39 18.95 -13.56
CA SER A 140 -5.91 19.63 -12.37
C SER A 140 -5.12 19.35 -11.08
N GLY A 141 -4.21 18.37 -11.08
CA GLY A 141 -3.50 17.91 -9.90
C GLY A 141 -4.37 17.21 -8.84
N LYS A 142 -5.67 16.99 -9.12
CA LYS A 142 -6.64 16.41 -8.19
C LYS A 142 -6.62 14.87 -8.25
N TYR A 143 -5.57 14.27 -7.70
CA TYR A 143 -5.43 12.81 -7.56
C TYR A 143 -4.51 12.44 -6.38
N SER A 144 -4.55 11.17 -5.98
CA SER A 144 -3.65 10.65 -4.93
C SER A 144 -2.27 10.34 -5.52
N ARG A 145 -1.26 11.13 -5.15
CA ARG A 145 0.13 10.91 -5.59
C ARG A 145 0.66 9.54 -5.18
N SER A 146 0.38 9.10 -3.96
CA SER A 146 0.81 7.79 -3.44
C SER A 146 0.25 6.65 -4.28
N ILE A 147 -1.01 6.75 -4.71
CA ILE A 147 -1.66 5.71 -5.52
C ILE A 147 -1.17 5.77 -6.96
N ARG A 148 -0.94 6.98 -7.51
CA ARG A 148 -0.31 7.10 -8.82
C ARG A 148 1.06 6.42 -8.85
N THR A 149 1.88 6.64 -7.81
CA THR A 149 3.18 5.95 -7.66
C THR A 149 3.01 4.44 -7.58
N LEU A 150 2.00 3.95 -6.86
CA LEU A 150 1.70 2.52 -6.79
C LEU A 150 1.34 1.94 -8.17
N TYR A 151 0.51 2.63 -8.94
CA TYR A 151 0.15 2.22 -10.31
C TYR A 151 1.31 2.33 -11.28
N HIS A 152 2.22 3.28 -11.09
CA HIS A 152 3.48 3.33 -11.84
C HIS A 152 4.37 2.13 -11.49
N GLN A 153 4.50 1.76 -10.22
CA GLN A 153 5.24 0.56 -9.82
C GLN A 153 4.62 -0.72 -10.39
N LEU A 154 3.28 -0.78 -10.45
CA LEU A 154 2.55 -1.87 -11.08
C LEU A 154 2.89 -1.97 -12.56
N SER A 155 2.77 -0.87 -13.31
CA SER A 155 3.06 -0.87 -14.75
C SER A 155 4.51 -1.25 -15.03
N THR A 156 5.48 -0.68 -14.30
CA THR A 156 6.89 -1.05 -14.43
C THR A 156 7.11 -2.53 -14.13
N SER A 157 6.52 -3.06 -13.06
CA SER A 157 6.72 -4.48 -12.69
C SER A 157 6.09 -5.43 -13.71
N VAL A 158 4.93 -5.08 -14.26
CA VAL A 158 4.27 -5.85 -15.32
C VAL A 158 5.07 -5.78 -16.62
N ILE A 159 5.60 -4.62 -16.99
CA ILE A 159 6.47 -4.47 -18.17
C ILE A 159 7.76 -5.28 -18.00
N MET A 160 8.45 -5.16 -16.86
CA MET A 160 9.71 -5.87 -16.61
C MET A 160 9.54 -7.40 -16.58
N GLN A 161 8.40 -7.91 -16.11
CA GLN A 161 8.12 -9.36 -16.08
C GLN A 161 7.38 -9.86 -17.34
N GLY A 162 6.84 -8.94 -18.15
CA GLY A 162 5.97 -9.19 -19.29
C GLY A 162 6.55 -8.81 -20.65
N GLY A 163 7.75 -8.23 -20.68
CA GLY A 163 8.47 -7.74 -21.87
C GLY A 163 8.83 -8.80 -22.93
N ARG A 164 8.25 -10.01 -22.88
CA ARG A 164 8.26 -10.94 -24.01
C ARG A 164 6.88 -11.35 -24.54
N ARG A 165 5.74 -11.08 -23.88
CA ARG A 165 4.44 -11.64 -24.32
C ARG A 165 3.13 -10.86 -24.03
N ILE A 166 3.13 -9.67 -23.41
CA ILE A 166 1.86 -9.08 -22.91
C ILE A 166 0.98 -8.39 -23.97
N LEU A 167 1.51 -7.97 -25.12
CA LEU A 167 0.69 -7.30 -26.15
C LEU A 167 -0.37 -8.22 -26.80
N SER A 168 -0.27 -9.55 -26.66
CA SER A 168 -1.27 -10.49 -27.18
C SER A 168 -2.41 -10.83 -26.20
N ALA A 169 -2.20 -10.73 -24.89
CA ALA A 169 -3.17 -11.22 -23.89
C ALA A 169 -4.28 -10.21 -23.56
N LEU A 170 -3.99 -8.90 -23.68
CA LEU A 170 -4.97 -7.85 -23.36
C LEU A 170 -6.03 -7.65 -24.46
N ARG A 171 -5.84 -8.22 -25.66
CA ARG A 171 -6.88 -8.26 -26.72
C ARG A 171 -7.88 -9.42 -26.56
N SER A 172 -7.53 -10.48 -25.84
CA SER A 172 -8.31 -11.73 -25.86
C SER A 172 -9.25 -11.92 -24.66
N ASN A 173 -9.07 -11.17 -23.56
CA ASN A 173 -9.79 -11.43 -22.29
C ASN A 173 -10.88 -10.41 -21.94
N GLN A 174 -11.41 -9.66 -22.92
CA GLN A 174 -12.51 -8.72 -22.71
C GLN A 174 -13.87 -9.38 -22.42
N GLY A 175 -13.93 -10.72 -22.30
CA GLY A 175 -15.19 -11.48 -22.18
C GLY A 175 -15.41 -12.32 -20.91
N ARG A 176 -14.50 -12.35 -19.92
CA ARG A 176 -14.68 -13.21 -18.73
C ARG A 176 -14.06 -12.63 -17.46
N LEU A 177 -14.79 -11.78 -16.75
CA LEU A 177 -14.52 -11.48 -15.34
C LEU A 177 -15.86 -11.30 -14.61
N GLU A 178 -16.64 -12.38 -14.49
CA GLU A 178 -17.50 -12.56 -13.33
C GLU A 178 -16.66 -13.26 -12.27
N VAL A 179 -16.34 -12.55 -11.20
CA VAL A 179 -15.66 -13.12 -10.02
C VAL A 179 -16.73 -13.26 -8.95
N GLU A 180 -17.12 -14.51 -8.68
CA GLU A 180 -17.93 -14.87 -7.51
C GLU A 180 -17.21 -14.41 -6.24
N ILE A 181 -17.89 -13.55 -5.48
CA ILE A 181 -17.51 -13.17 -4.12
C ILE A 181 -18.10 -14.25 -3.20
N PRO A 182 -17.30 -15.00 -2.42
CA PRO A 182 -17.84 -15.97 -1.49
C PRO A 182 -18.56 -15.22 -0.36
N GLY A 183 -19.88 -15.41 -0.24
CA GLY A 183 -20.64 -14.89 0.90
C GLY A 183 -22.10 -14.45 0.69
N ARG A 184 -22.79 -14.84 -0.39
CA ARG A 184 -24.26 -14.75 -0.44
C ARG A 184 -24.87 -16.15 -0.45
N SER A 185 -25.03 -16.72 0.73
CA SER A 185 -26.03 -17.76 0.96
C SER A 185 -27.39 -17.09 0.93
N SER A 186 -27.98 -17.02 -0.25
CA SER A 186 -29.41 -16.80 -0.43
C SER A 186 -30.11 -18.09 -0.02
N GLN A 187 -30.64 -18.17 1.20
CA GLN A 187 -31.71 -19.09 1.53
C GLN A 187 -32.99 -18.27 1.70
N GLN A 188 -33.70 -18.13 0.58
CA GLN A 188 -35.15 -17.98 0.53
C GLN A 188 -35.62 -18.89 -0.62
N ALA A 189 -36.10 -20.06 -0.25
CA ALA A 189 -37.16 -20.82 -0.88
C ALA A 189 -37.58 -21.89 0.14
#